data_AF-A0A417FM52-F1
#
_entry.id   AF-A0A417FM52-F1
#
_cell.length_a   1.000
_cell.length_b   1.000
_cell.length_c   1.000
_cell.angle_alpha   90.00
_cell.angle_beta   90.00
_cell.angle_gamma   90.00
#
_symmetry.space_group_name_H-M   'P 1'
#
loop_
_entity.id
_entity.type
_entity.pdbx_description
1 polymer ?
#
loop_
_entity_poly.entity_id
_entity_poly.type
_entity_poly.pdbx_seq_one_letter_code
_entity_poly.pdbx_strand_id
1 'polypeptide(L)'
;MRKMKSNLDERQELKLLKIEHNGCWIAFWGLLIVMLIQMIVGNDSIKNLAGEWVVFMSLALYLSIDCVRNGIWDRKLKPNLKTNIIASSIAAVLTGIIWFSVSYRNYHKLIGSIATGIIMFVQVEILCLLVLMIFSKIYKRRVQKLEEDD
;
A
#
# COMPACT_ATOMS: atom_id res chain seq x y z
N MET A 1 -3.74 7.59 31.20
CA MET A 1 -3.26 8.58 30.21
C MET A 1 -3.34 9.98 30.83
N ARG A 2 -2.21 10.69 30.98
CA ARG A 2 -2.23 12.13 31.28
C ARG A 2 -2.76 12.84 30.03
N LYS A 3 -3.99 13.36 30.06
CA LYS A 3 -4.47 14.27 29.02
C LYS A 3 -3.55 15.50 29.03
N MET A 4 -2.73 15.66 28.00
CA MET A 4 -2.12 16.96 27.72
C MET A 4 -3.28 17.95 27.56
N LYS A 5 -3.28 19.05 28.31
CA LYS A 5 -4.26 20.12 28.10
C LYS A 5 -3.99 20.70 26.73
N SER A 6 -4.83 20.34 25.77
CA SER A 6 -4.87 20.94 24.44
C SER A 6 -5.53 22.32 24.56
N ASN A 7 -5.01 23.31 23.85
CA ASN A 7 -5.63 24.63 23.74
C ASN A 7 -6.76 24.64 22.70
N LEU A 8 -6.97 23.52 22.00
CA LEU A 8 -7.95 23.37 20.94
C LEU A 8 -9.24 22.77 21.51
N ASP A 9 -10.37 23.35 21.13
CA ASP A 9 -11.69 22.76 21.41
C ASP A 9 -11.85 21.44 20.64
N GLU A 10 -12.74 20.54 21.08
CA GLU A 10 -12.94 19.20 20.48
C GLU A 10 -13.23 19.29 18.98
N ARG A 11 -13.97 20.31 18.55
CA ARG A 11 -14.24 20.60 17.13
C ARG A 11 -12.98 20.96 16.34
N GLN A 12 -12.03 21.64 16.97
CA GLN A 12 -10.75 21.96 16.33
C GLN A 12 -9.85 20.74 16.27
N GLU A 13 -9.83 19.88 17.31
CA GLU A 13 -9.08 18.62 17.30
C GLU A 13 -9.56 17.68 16.18
N LEU A 14 -10.87 17.53 15.99
CA LEU A 14 -11.43 16.73 14.89
C LEU A 14 -11.05 17.29 13.52
N LYS A 15 -11.03 18.62 13.36
CA LYS A 15 -10.59 19.26 12.11
C LYS A 15 -9.10 19.02 11.87
N LEU A 16 -8.28 19.15 12.91
CA LEU A 16 -6.84 18.91 12.84
C LEU A 16 -6.55 17.46 12.44
N LEU A 17 -7.20 16.49 13.07
CA LEU A 17 -7.06 15.07 12.75
C LEU A 17 -7.39 14.78 11.28
N LYS A 18 -8.44 15.44 10.74
CA LYS A 18 -8.81 15.31 9.33
C LYS A 18 -7.76 15.92 8.40
N ILE A 19 -7.15 17.04 8.79
CA ILE A 19 -6.06 17.67 8.03
C ILE A 19 -4.83 16.76 8.02
N GLU A 20 -4.42 16.23 9.19
CA GLU A 20 -3.30 15.31 9.31
C GLU A 20 -3.51 14.03 8.51
N HIS A 21 -4.73 13.47 8.56
CA HIS A 21 -5.11 12.31 7.76
C HIS A 21 -5.00 12.60 6.25
N ASN A 22 -5.55 13.72 5.79
CA ASN A 22 -5.45 14.12 4.39
C ASN A 22 -4.00 14.36 3.97
N GLY A 23 -3.19 15.02 4.81
CA GLY A 23 -1.77 15.25 4.57
C GLY A 23 -0.98 13.95 4.45
N CYS A 24 -1.27 12.97 5.31
CA CYS A 24 -0.69 11.63 5.24
C CYS A 24 -0.99 10.94 3.90
N TRP A 25 -2.25 10.98 3.44
CA TRP A 25 -2.61 10.41 2.15
C TRP A 25 -2.00 11.14 0.96
N ILE A 26 -1.87 12.47 1.03
CA ILE A 26 -1.15 13.25 0.01
C ILE A 26 0.31 12.82 -0.05
N ALA A 27 0.98 12.66 1.09
CA ALA A 27 2.36 12.17 1.15
C ALA A 27 2.47 10.74 0.58
N PHE A 28 1.55 9.85 0.97
CA PHE A 28 1.54 8.47 0.51
C PHE A 28 1.37 8.35 -1.02
N TRP A 29 0.31 8.96 -1.57
CA TRP A 29 0.05 8.91 -3.01
C TRP A 29 1.05 9.74 -3.81
N GLY A 30 1.50 10.88 -3.27
CA GLY A 30 2.53 11.71 -3.88
C GLY A 30 3.86 10.97 -4.04
N LEU A 31 4.35 10.33 -2.98
CA LEU A 31 5.55 9.49 -3.03
C LEU A 31 5.39 8.35 -4.04
N LEU A 32 4.23 7.68 -4.05
CA LEU A 32 3.97 6.60 -5.00
C LEU A 32 4.04 7.09 -6.45
N ILE A 33 3.41 8.23 -6.77
CA ILE A 33 3.41 8.82 -8.11
C ILE A 33 4.83 9.21 -8.54
N VAL A 34 5.61 9.83 -7.66
CA VAL A 34 7.00 10.22 -7.94
C VAL A 34 7.84 8.99 -8.29
N MET A 35 7.76 7.92 -7.49
CA MET A 35 8.47 6.67 -7.76
C MET A 35 8.05 6.04 -9.10
N LEU A 36 6.74 6.03 -9.41
CA LEU A 36 6.22 5.50 -10.68
C LEU A 36 6.77 6.28 -11.89
N ILE A 37 6.80 7.61 -11.82
CA ILE A 37 7.36 8.45 -12.88
C ILE A 37 8.86 8.17 -13.04
N GLN A 38 9.62 8.08 -11.94
CA GLN A 38 11.05 7.78 -11.99
C GLN A 38 11.34 6.44 -12.66
N MET A 39 10.55 5.40 -12.35
CA MET A 39 10.66 4.09 -12.98
C MET A 39 10.39 4.14 -14.50
N ILE A 40 9.35 4.86 -14.94
CA ILE A 40 9.00 4.93 -16.36
C ILE A 40 9.99 5.79 -17.17
N VAL A 41 10.46 6.90 -16.59
CA VAL A 41 11.45 7.80 -17.21
C VAL A 41 12.85 7.18 -17.20
N GLY A 42 13.06 6.12 -16.44
CA GLY A 42 14.35 5.41 -16.35
C GLY A 42 15.45 6.24 -15.70
N ASN A 43 15.06 7.12 -14.77
CA ASN A 43 15.98 7.76 -13.83
C ASN A 43 16.07 6.94 -12.53
N ASP A 44 15.80 5.65 -12.64
CA ASP A 44 15.62 4.65 -11.58
C ASP A 44 16.94 4.06 -11.11
N SER A 45 18.00 4.88 -11.02
CA SER A 45 19.21 4.41 -10.39
C SER A 45 18.86 3.94 -8.97
N ILE A 46 19.23 2.70 -8.63
CA ILE A 46 18.80 2.02 -7.39
C ILE A 46 19.05 2.89 -6.16
N LYS A 47 20.10 3.73 -6.19
CA LYS A 47 20.46 4.67 -5.13
C LYS A 47 19.45 5.81 -4.97
N ASN A 48 18.89 6.32 -6.08
CA ASN A 48 17.90 7.40 -6.05
C ASN A 48 16.54 6.89 -5.57
N LEU A 49 16.13 5.69 -6.01
CA LEU A 49 14.82 5.13 -5.69
C LEU A 49 14.77 4.50 -4.28
N ALA A 50 15.90 4.00 -3.76
CA ALA A 50 15.94 3.32 -2.47
C ALA A 50 15.45 4.19 -1.31
N GLY A 51 15.81 5.48 -1.29
CA GLY A 51 15.39 6.40 -0.23
C GLY A 51 13.87 6.59 -0.21
N GLU A 52 13.29 6.89 -1.37
CA GLU A 52 11.83 7.05 -1.54
C GLU A 52 11.09 5.77 -1.19
N TRP A 53 11.61 4.62 -1.65
CA TRP A 53 11.02 3.32 -1.38
C TRP A 53 11.03 2.99 0.12
N VAL A 54 12.14 3.24 0.83
CA VAL A 54 12.24 2.98 2.28
C VAL A 54 11.25 3.84 3.06
N VAL A 55 11.14 5.14 2.73
CA VAL A 55 10.19 6.05 3.37
C VAL A 55 8.75 5.61 3.10
N PHE A 56 8.44 5.30 1.84
CA PHE A 56 7.12 4.83 1.44
C PHE A 56 6.73 3.53 2.15
N MET A 57 7.62 2.54 2.18
CA MET A 57 7.38 1.26 2.85
C MET A 57 7.23 1.41 4.36
N SER A 58 8.03 2.29 4.99
CA SER A 58 7.91 2.56 6.42
C SER A 58 6.54 3.15 6.77
N LEU A 59 6.06 4.11 5.97
CA LEU A 59 4.73 4.69 6.13
C LEU A 59 3.62 3.66 5.88
N ALA A 60 3.74 2.88 4.80
CA ALA A 60 2.78 1.83 4.45
C ALA A 60 2.66 0.77 5.56
N LEU A 61 3.79 0.30 6.09
CA LEU A 61 3.81 -0.70 7.16
C LEU A 61 3.27 -0.14 8.47
N TYR A 62 3.64 1.09 8.83
CA TYR A 62 3.11 1.75 10.02
C TYR A 62 1.58 1.82 9.97
N LEU A 63 1.02 2.36 8.89
CA LEU A 63 -0.43 2.45 8.70
C LEU A 63 -1.10 1.07 8.71
N SER A 64 -0.53 0.09 8.01
CA SER A 64 -1.11 -1.26 7.93
C SER A 64 -1.13 -1.96 9.30
N ILE A 65 -0.03 -1.88 10.05
CA ILE A 65 0.09 -2.50 11.38
C ILE A 65 -0.85 -1.82 12.37
N ASP A 66 -0.89 -0.49 12.38
CA ASP A 66 -1.72 0.27 13.31
C ASP A 66 -3.22 0.07 13.03
N CYS A 67 -3.63 0.04 11.75
CA CYS A 67 -4.98 -0.32 11.35
C CYS A 67 -5.36 -1.72 11.89
N VAL A 68 -4.53 -2.74 11.65
CA VAL A 68 -4.80 -4.10 12.14
C VAL A 68 -4.86 -4.18 13.66
N ARG A 69 -3.95 -3.49 14.37
CA ARG A 69 -3.93 -3.46 15.84
C ARG A 69 -5.22 -2.89 16.44
N ASN A 70 -5.78 -1.88 15.79
CA ASN A 70 -7.04 -1.24 16.18
C ASN A 70 -8.29 -1.92 15.57
N GLY A 71 -8.14 -3.08 14.92
CA GLY A 71 -9.28 -3.80 14.35
C GLY A 71 -9.91 -3.08 13.16
N ILE A 72 -9.15 -2.26 12.43
CA ILE A 72 -9.57 -1.53 11.24
C ILE A 72 -9.02 -2.24 9.99
N TRP A 73 -9.90 -2.69 9.10
CA TRP A 73 -9.52 -3.31 7.82
C TRP A 73 -9.69 -2.34 6.65
N ASP A 74 -10.94 -2.04 6.32
CA ASP A 74 -11.31 -1.10 5.27
C ASP A 74 -12.74 -0.62 5.52
N ARG A 75 -13.10 0.54 4.96
CA ARG A 75 -14.42 1.13 5.14
C ARG A 75 -15.53 0.39 4.38
N LYS A 76 -15.21 -0.27 3.27
CA LYS A 76 -16.18 -0.92 2.37
C LYS A 76 -15.83 -2.38 2.07
N LEU A 77 -14.54 -2.70 2.01
CA LEU A 77 -14.03 -4.01 1.67
C LEU A 77 -14.02 -4.92 2.89
N LYS A 78 -14.35 -6.20 2.69
CA LYS A 78 -14.29 -7.21 3.75
C LYS A 78 -13.03 -8.06 3.58
N PRO A 79 -12.39 -8.52 4.67
CA PRO A 79 -11.23 -9.41 4.64
C PRO A 79 -11.64 -10.85 4.24
N ASN A 80 -12.02 -11.01 2.98
CA ASN A 80 -12.43 -12.28 2.41
C ASN A 80 -11.60 -12.61 1.17
N LEU A 81 -11.61 -13.89 0.77
CA LEU A 81 -10.76 -14.38 -0.32
C LEU A 81 -11.11 -13.73 -1.67
N LYS A 82 -12.40 -13.49 -1.96
CA LYS A 82 -12.83 -12.85 -3.22
C LYS A 82 -12.31 -11.42 -3.34
N THR A 83 -12.45 -10.64 -2.27
CA THR A 83 -11.98 -9.26 -2.21
C THR A 83 -10.47 -9.18 -2.26
N ASN A 84 -9.76 -10.10 -1.59
CA ASN A 84 -8.31 -10.15 -1.64
C ASN A 84 -7.79 -10.50 -3.05
N ILE A 85 -8.45 -11.43 -3.77
CA ILE A 85 -8.13 -11.74 -5.17
C ILE A 85 -8.34 -10.51 -6.05
N ILE A 86 -9.46 -9.81 -5.92
CA ILE A 86 -9.71 -8.60 -6.72
C ILE A 86 -8.63 -7.54 -6.44
N ALA A 87 -8.29 -7.31 -5.17
CA ALA A 87 -7.27 -6.36 -4.78
C ALA A 87 -5.87 -6.75 -5.29
N SER A 88 -5.47 -8.02 -5.14
CA SER A 88 -4.19 -8.51 -5.67
C SER A 88 -4.14 -8.40 -7.18
N SER A 89 -5.22 -8.76 -7.88
CA SER A 89 -5.31 -8.71 -9.33
C SER A 89 -5.15 -7.28 -9.86
N ILE A 90 -5.74 -6.28 -9.21
CA ILE A 90 -5.53 -4.88 -9.58
C ILE A 90 -4.04 -4.50 -9.45
N ALA A 91 -3.42 -4.84 -8.32
CA ALA A 91 -1.99 -4.56 -8.09
C ALA A 91 -1.08 -5.29 -9.09
N ALA A 92 -1.40 -6.54 -9.41
CA ALA A 92 -0.67 -7.36 -10.37
C ALA A 92 -0.77 -6.81 -11.80
N VAL A 93 -1.97 -6.43 -12.26
CA VAL A 93 -2.18 -5.82 -13.58
C VAL A 93 -1.36 -4.53 -13.70
N LEU A 94 -1.47 -3.63 -12.71
CA LEU A 94 -0.74 -2.37 -12.73
C LEU A 94 0.77 -2.60 -12.78
N THR A 95 1.28 -3.50 -11.95
CA THR A 95 2.72 -3.80 -11.90
C THR A 95 3.20 -4.46 -13.19
N GLY A 96 2.43 -5.39 -13.75
CA GLY A 96 2.74 -6.05 -15.03
C GLY A 96 2.84 -5.05 -16.19
N ILE A 97 1.92 -4.08 -16.27
CA ILE A 97 1.94 -3.02 -17.29
C ILE A 97 3.17 -2.11 -17.13
N ILE A 98 3.51 -1.75 -15.89
CA ILE A 98 4.70 -0.92 -15.61
C ILE A 98 5.96 -1.63 -16.06
N TRP A 99 6.18 -2.88 -15.63
CA TRP A 99 7.37 -3.64 -15.98
C TRP A 99 7.46 -3.99 -17.48
N PHE A 100 6.32 -4.25 -18.13
CA PHE A 100 6.25 -4.36 -19.57
C PHE A 100 6.77 -3.08 -20.25
N SER A 101 6.25 -1.92 -19.83
CA SER A 101 6.62 -0.61 -20.39
C SER A 101 8.10 -0.31 -20.19
N VAL A 102 8.62 -0.53 -18.99
CA VAL A 102 10.04 -0.34 -18.65
C VAL A 102 10.93 -1.27 -19.47
N SER A 103 10.58 -2.56 -19.55
CA SER A 103 11.32 -3.54 -20.36
C SER A 103 11.32 -3.18 -21.84
N TYR A 104 10.17 -2.78 -22.39
CA TYR A 104 10.06 -2.44 -23.81
C TYR A 104 10.87 -1.19 -24.14
N ARG A 105 10.85 -0.18 -23.27
CA ARG A 105 11.65 1.04 -23.42
C ARG A 105 13.15 0.77 -23.40
N ASN A 106 13.60 -0.12 -22.52
CA ASN A 106 15.02 -0.38 -22.32
C ASN A 106 15.62 -1.31 -23.39
N TYR A 107 14.85 -2.28 -23.89
CA TYR A 107 15.37 -3.33 -24.77
C TYR A 107 14.78 -3.32 -26.18
N HIS A 108 13.68 -2.60 -26.43
CA HIS A 108 12.93 -2.59 -27.70
C HIS A 108 12.54 -3.97 -28.24
N LYS A 109 12.54 -5.01 -27.37
CA LYS A 109 12.17 -6.39 -27.70
C LYS A 109 10.75 -6.67 -27.21
N LEU A 110 9.79 -6.73 -28.12
CA LEU A 110 8.39 -6.92 -27.78
C LEU A 110 8.14 -8.25 -27.05
N ILE A 111 8.59 -9.38 -27.61
CA ILE A 111 8.36 -10.72 -27.03
C ILE A 111 8.96 -10.82 -25.62
N GLY A 112 10.20 -10.35 -25.44
CA GLY A 112 10.86 -10.35 -24.13
C GLY A 112 10.11 -9.47 -23.12
N SER A 113 9.60 -8.33 -23.55
CA SER A 113 8.85 -7.42 -22.66
C SER A 113 7.49 -7.98 -22.25
N ILE A 114 6.78 -8.64 -23.17
CA ILE A 114 5.55 -9.38 -22.87
C ILE A 114 5.85 -10.44 -21.80
N ALA A 115 6.90 -11.23 -21.99
CA ALA A 115 7.30 -12.27 -21.03
C ALA A 115 7.60 -11.66 -19.65
N THR A 116 8.36 -10.57 -19.58
CA THR A 116 8.63 -9.84 -18.34
C THR A 116 7.33 -9.38 -17.66
N GLY A 117 6.41 -8.77 -18.41
CA GLY A 117 5.13 -8.32 -17.87
C GLY A 117 4.29 -9.45 -17.28
N ILE A 118 4.22 -10.61 -17.96
CA ILE A 118 3.49 -11.79 -17.49
C ILE A 118 4.15 -12.38 -16.23
N ILE A 119 5.47 -12.52 -16.20
CA ILE A 119 6.19 -13.06 -15.04
C ILE A 119 5.95 -12.16 -13.82
N MET A 120 6.09 -10.84 -13.99
CA MET A 120 5.87 -9.89 -12.91
C MET A 120 4.42 -9.89 -12.44
N PHE A 121 3.45 -9.99 -13.37
CA PHE A 121 2.04 -10.13 -13.03
C PHE A 121 1.79 -11.35 -12.14
N VAL A 122 2.23 -12.55 -12.56
CA VAL A 122 2.01 -13.79 -11.80
C VAL A 122 2.69 -13.74 -10.44
N GLN A 123 3.93 -13.24 -10.38
CA GLN A 123 4.67 -13.14 -9.14
C GLN A 123 3.99 -12.17 -8.14
N VAL A 124 3.59 -11.00 -8.60
CA VAL A 124 2.91 -10.00 -7.75
C VAL A 124 1.54 -10.48 -7.32
N GLU A 125 0.79 -11.17 -8.18
CA GLU A 125 -0.50 -11.76 -7.84
C GLU A 125 -0.36 -12.71 -6.66
N ILE A 126 0.56 -13.67 -6.76
CA ILE A 126 0.78 -14.68 -5.72
C ILE A 126 1.24 -14.01 -4.42
N LEU A 127 2.25 -13.14 -4.48
CA LEU A 127 2.80 -12.50 -3.28
C LEU A 127 1.80 -11.57 -2.59
N CYS A 128 1.11 -10.72 -3.36
CA CYS A 128 0.13 -9.78 -2.82
C CYS A 128 -1.04 -10.53 -2.19
N LEU A 129 -1.55 -11.57 -2.85
CA LEU A 129 -2.63 -12.39 -2.33
C LEU A 129 -2.24 -13.09 -1.01
N LEU A 130 -1.03 -13.67 -0.95
CA LEU A 130 -0.52 -14.30 0.27
C LEU A 130 -0.44 -13.31 1.42
N VAL A 131 0.11 -12.12 1.18
CA VAL A 131 0.19 -11.05 2.20
C VAL A 131 -1.21 -10.65 2.67
N LEU A 132 -2.14 -10.37 1.75
CA LEU A 132 -3.52 -10.00 2.11
C LEU A 132 -4.22 -11.09 2.91
N MET A 133 -3.99 -12.37 2.59
CA MET A 133 -4.53 -13.49 3.35
C MET A 133 -3.95 -13.58 4.77
N ILE A 134 -2.64 -13.37 4.93
CA ILE A 134 -1.98 -13.33 6.24
C ILE A 134 -2.55 -12.18 7.07
N PHE A 135 -2.60 -10.98 6.51
CA PHE A 135 -3.16 -9.79 7.17
C PHE A 135 -4.65 -9.99 7.52
N SER A 136 -5.46 -10.55 6.62
CA SER A 136 -6.86 -10.89 6.88
C SER A 136 -7.03 -11.86 8.06
N LYS A 137 -6.13 -12.84 8.18
CA LYS A 137 -6.16 -13.82 9.28
C LYS A 137 -5.75 -13.17 10.60
N ILE A 138 -4.71 -12.35 10.61
CA ILE A 138 -4.26 -11.60 11.80
C ILE A 138 -5.35 -10.64 12.26
N TYR A 139 -5.94 -9.90 11.33
CA TYR A 139 -7.06 -8.99 11.57
C TYR A 139 -8.23 -9.69 12.26
N LYS A 140 -8.72 -10.82 11.71
CA LYS A 140 -9.85 -11.55 12.29
C LYS A 140 -9.58 -12.00 13.72
N ARG A 141 -8.36 -12.51 13.98
CA ARG A 141 -7.94 -12.90 15.34
C ARG A 141 -7.86 -11.69 16.28
N ARG A 142 -7.44 -10.53 15.78
CA ARG A 142 -7.36 -9.32 16.59
C ARG A 142 -8.74 -8.79 16.95
N VAL A 143 -9.66 -8.75 15.99
CA VAL A 143 -11.05 -8.33 16.22
C VAL A 143 -11.74 -9.24 17.24
N GLN A 144 -11.61 -10.56 17.12
CA GLN A 144 -12.16 -11.50 18.10
C GLN A 144 -11.68 -11.23 19.52
N LYS A 145 -10.37 -10.98 19.70
CA LYS A 145 -9.83 -10.63 21.02
C LYS A 145 -10.37 -9.31 21.56
N LEU A 146 -10.55 -8.32 20.70
CA LEU A 146 -11.12 -7.03 21.10
C LEU A 146 -12.58 -7.20 21.55
N GLU A 147 -13.35 -8.04 20.87
CA GLU A 147 -14.73 -8.37 21.25
C GLU A 147 -14.84 -9.20 22.55
N GLU A 148 -13.81 -10.00 22.87
CA GLU A 148 -13.73 -10.77 24.13
C GLU A 148 -13.30 -9.91 25.33
N ASP A 149 -12.54 -8.84 25.08
CA ASP A 149 -12.01 -7.92 26.10
C ASP A 149 -13.01 -6.80 26.47
N ASP A 150 -14.06 -6.58 25.66
CA ASP A 150 -15.16 -5.60 25.85
C ASP A 150 -16.31 -6.16 26.71
#